data_AF-A0A957KMT1-F1
#
_entry.id   AF-A0A957KMT1-F1
#
_cell.length_a   1.000
_cell.length_b   1.000
_cell.length_c   1.000
_cell.angle_alpha   90.00
_cell.angle_beta   90.00
_cell.angle_gamma   90.00
#
_symmetry.space_group_name_H-M   'P 1'
#
loop_
_entity.id
_entity.type
_entity.pdbx_description
1 polymer ?
#
loop_
_entity_poly.entity_id
_entity_poly.type
_entity_poly.pdbx_seq_one_letter_code
_entity_poly.pdbx_strand_id
1 'polypeptide(L)' 'GEQALEIAEALVRSNAIDVVVVDSVAALVPRAEIEGEMGDSHVGLQARLMSQALR' A
#
# COMPACT_ATOMS: atom_id res chain seq x y z
N GLY A 1 -2.57 3.62 1.64
CA GLY A 1 -2.06 2.34 1.12
C GLY A 1 -0.73 2.01 1.77
N GLU A 2 0.15 3.00 1.80
CA GLU A 2 1.42 3.10 2.53
C GLU A 2 1.35 2.46 3.91
N GLN A 3 0.43 2.91 4.77
CA GLN A 3 0.31 2.40 6.14
C GLN A 3 0.02 0.88 6.18
N ALA A 4 -0.82 0.37 5.28
CA ALA A 4 -1.12 -1.06 5.24
C ALA A 4 0.11 -1.88 4.82
N LEU A 5 0.91 -1.35 3.88
CA LEU A 5 2.16 -1.98 3.43
C LEU A 5 3.25 -1.89 4.52
N GLU A 6 3.33 -0.79 5.27
CA GLU A 6 4.23 -0.63 6.43
C GLU A 6 3.89 -1.63 7.55
N ILE A 7 2.61 -1.85 7.82
CA ILE A 7 2.18 -2.89 8.76
C ILE A 7 2.57 -4.27 8.24
N ALA A 8 2.33 -4.57 6.96
CA ALA A 8 2.72 -5.85 6.38
C ALA A 8 4.24 -6.07 6.48
N GLU A 9 5.04 -5.05 6.21
CA GLU A 9 6.50 -5.10 6.37
C GLU A 9 6.90 -5.33 7.83
N ALA A 10 6.28 -4.63 8.79
CA ALA A 10 6.56 -4.82 10.21
C ALA A 10 6.24 -6.25 10.67
N LEU A 11 5.12 -6.82 10.21
CA LEU A 11 4.74 -8.20 10.49
C LEU A 11 5.75 -9.19 9.90
N VAL A 12 6.18 -8.99 8.65
CA VAL A 12 7.21 -9.82 8.00
C VAL A 12 8.54 -9.74 8.76
N ARG A 13 8.99 -8.53 9.11
CA ARG A 13 10.25 -8.31 9.84
C ARG A 13 10.25 -8.89 11.25
N SER A 14 9.07 -9.04 11.87
CA SER A 14 8.95 -9.61 13.20
C SER A 14 9.33 -11.09 13.28
N ASN A 15 9.27 -11.83 12.15
CA ASN A 15 9.39 -13.29 12.09
C ASN A 15 8.40 -14.05 13.01
N ALA A 16 7.35 -13.38 13.50
CA ALA A 16 6.33 -13.98 14.36
C ALA A 16 5.12 -14.52 13.58
N ILE A 17 5.02 -14.20 12.28
CA ILE A 17 3.89 -14.51 11.41
C ILE A 17 4.38 -15.33 10.21
N ASP A 18 3.76 -16.47 9.95
CA ASP A 18 4.13 -17.35 8.84
C ASP A 18 3.57 -16.88 7.48
N VAL A 19 2.37 -16.30 7.48
CA VAL A 19 1.66 -15.88 6.26
C VAL A 19 0.91 -14.57 6.50
N VAL A 20 1.08 -13.62 5.57
CA VAL A 20 0.32 -12.36 5.53
C VAL A 20 -0.45 -12.30 4.20
N VAL A 21 -1.75 -12.00 4.27
CA VAL A 21 -2.61 -11.83 3.09
C VAL A 21 -3.10 -10.40 3.02
N VAL A 22 -2.99 -9.80 1.84
CA VAL A 22 -3.52 -8.47 1.53
C VAL A 22 -4.77 -8.64 0.67
N ASP A 23 -5.93 -8.35 1.26
CA ASP A 23 -7.22 -8.33 0.56
C ASP A 23 -7.80 -6.90 0.59
N SER A 24 -7.76 -6.12 -0.50
CA SER A 24 -7.16 -6.39 -1.82
C SER A 24 -6.23 -5.26 -2.25
N VAL A 25 -5.38 -5.51 -3.26
CA VAL A 25 -4.47 -4.49 -3.81
C VAL A 25 -5.23 -3.30 -4.39
N ALA A 26 -6.42 -3.53 -4.96
CA ALA A 26 -7.27 -2.46 -5.48
C ALA A 26 -7.73 -1.47 -4.39
N ALA A 27 -7.79 -1.92 -3.13
CA ALA A 27 -8.18 -1.09 -1.98
C ALA A 27 -6.98 -0.38 -1.32
N LEU A 28 -5.74 -0.62 -1.76
CA LEU A 28 -4.56 0.05 -1.23
C LEU A 28 -4.41 1.48 -1.77
N VAL A 29 -5.37 2.36 -1.49
CA VAL A 29 -5.42 3.72 -2.03
C VAL A 29 -4.26 4.58 -1.48
N PRO A 30 -3.45 5.25 -2.32
CA PRO A 30 -2.35 6.11 -1.86
C PRO A 30 -2.88 7.26 -1.02
N ARG A 31 -2.13 7.71 0.00
CA ARG A 31 -2.59 8.81 0.86
C ARG A 31 -2.91 10.08 0.07
N ALA A 32 -2.11 10.39 -0.95
CA ALA A 32 -2.35 11.54 -1.83
C ALA A 32 -3.71 11.48 -2.55
N GLU A 33 -4.21 10.29 -2.87
CA GLU A 33 -5.52 10.11 -3.50
C GLU A 33 -6.66 10.21 -2.46
N ILE A 34 -6.42 9.79 -1.21
CA ILE A 34 -7.38 9.93 -0.09
C ILE A 34 -7.55 11.41 0.31
N GLU A 35 -6.45 12.17 0.29
CA GLU A 35 -6.42 13.59 0.68
C GLU A 35 -6.81 14.54 -0.47
N GLY A 36 -6.77 14.06 -1.72
CA GLY A 36 -7.15 14.83 -2.90
C GLY A 36 -8.67 14.87 -3.14
N GLU A 37 -9.08 15.48 -4.25
CA GLU A 37 -10.48 15.52 -4.65
C GLU A 37 -10.84 14.37 -5.60
N MET A 38 -12.10 13.90 -5.52
CA MET A 38 -12.59 12.87 -6.42
C MET A 38 -12.63 13.42 -7.85
N GLY A 39 -11.90 12.77 -8.77
CA GLY A 39 -11.76 13.20 -10.17
C GLY A 39 -10.37 13.77 -10.49
N ASP A 40 -9.54 14.01 -9.47
CA ASP A 40 -8.16 14.44 -9.67
C ASP A 40 -7.32 13.36 -10.37
N SER A 41 -6.46 13.82 -11.29
CA SER A 41 -5.58 12.93 -12.05
C SER A 41 -4.34 12.55 -11.25
N HIS A 42 -4.38 11.37 -10.65
CA HIS A 42 -3.31 10.81 -9.83
C HIS A 42 -2.47 9.77 -10.61
N VAL A 43 -1.77 10.22 -11.66
CA VAL A 43 -1.11 9.31 -12.62
C VAL A 43 0.02 8.48 -11.99
N GLY A 44 -0.17 7.17 -12.02
CA GLY A 44 0.86 6.18 -11.65
C GLY A 44 1.21 6.13 -10.17
N LEU A 45 0.42 6.76 -9.28
CA LEU A 45 0.69 6.74 -7.83
C LEU A 45 0.64 5.32 -7.28
N GLN A 46 -0.38 4.55 -7.64
CA GLN A 46 -0.51 3.15 -7.22
C GLN A 46 0.68 2.30 -7.67
N ALA A 47 1.12 2.46 -8.92
CA ALA A 47 2.25 1.70 -9.47
C ALA A 47 3.57 2.04 -8.74
N ARG A 48 3.80 3.31 -8.42
CA ARG A 48 4.99 3.74 -7.65
C ARG A 48 4.97 3.21 -6.21
N LEU A 49 3.81 3.29 -5.54
CA LEU A 49 3.61 2.75 -4.20
C LEU A 49 3.97 1.25 -4.16
N MET A 50 3.40 0.47 -5.07
CA MET A 50 3.69 -0.97 -5.14
C MET A 50 5.14 -1.27 -5.51
N SER A 51 5.73 -0.51 -6.44
CA SER A 51 7.15 -0.66 -6.80
C SER A 51 8.11 -0.31 -5.66
N GLN A 52 7.68 0.52 -4.70
CA GLN A 52 8.43 0.79 -3.47
C GLN A 52 8.24 -0.34 -2.46
N ALA A 53 7.02 -0.80 -2.24
CA ALA A 53 6.71 -1.80 -1.23
C ALA A 53 7.22 -3.21 -1.56
N LEU A 54 7.42 -3.52 -2.85
CA LEU A 54 7.91 -4.83 -3.30
C LEU A 54 9.44 -4.87 -3.57
N ARG A 55 10.15 -3.76 -3.34
CA ARG A 55 11.61 -3.69 -3.45
C ARG A 55 12.26 -4.19 -2.17
#